data_AF-A0AAU8JSV7-F1
#
_entry.id   AF-A0AAU8JSV7-F1
#
_cell.length_a   1.000
_cell.length_b   1.000
_cell.length_c   1.000
_cell.angle_alpha   90.00
_cell.angle_beta   90.00
_cell.angle_gamma   90.00
#
_symmetry.space_group_name_H-M   'P 1'
#
loop_
_entity.id
_entity.type
_entity.pdbx_description
1 polymer ?
#
loop_
_entity_poly.entity_id
_entity_poly.type
_entity_poly.pdbx_seq_one_letter_code
_entity_poly.pdbx_strand_id
1 'polypeptide(L)'
;MTARTADPAATELHAARTVRTYLQWTALTVLLVLGVLELLWGSGGLVGSSQAAQRPVRSSVEDLARRIGCTAEITTDAADLRQGLCDQDGEETWIATFPTRGAQDAWTTQAQAYGGSYLVGDGWVVVLTDTTMERIHGLLGGTMLGGADHTGGHHPQPATSG
;
A
#
# COMPACT_ATOMS: atom_id res chain seq x y z
N MET A 1 -30.20 -37.76 59.65
CA MET A 1 -30.82 -36.56 59.07
C MET A 1 -30.04 -35.35 59.59
N THR A 2 -28.92 -35.00 58.94
CA THR A 2 -28.08 -33.87 59.35
C THR A 2 -28.45 -32.65 58.53
N ALA A 3 -28.95 -31.61 59.21
CA ALA A 3 -29.30 -30.35 58.58
C ALA A 3 -28.03 -29.62 58.12
N ARG A 4 -27.99 -29.26 56.84
CA ARG A 4 -26.93 -28.42 56.24
C ARG A 4 -27.16 -26.98 56.69
N THR A 5 -26.36 -26.47 57.60
CA THR A 5 -26.29 -25.04 57.93
C THR A 5 -25.67 -24.30 56.74
N ALA A 6 -26.36 -23.28 56.23
CA ALA A 6 -25.83 -22.40 55.19
C ALA A 6 -24.67 -21.55 55.76
N ASP A 7 -23.60 -21.42 54.99
CA ASP A 7 -22.38 -20.68 55.37
C ASP A 7 -22.57 -19.18 55.11
N PRO A 8 -22.58 -18.32 56.16
CA PRO A 8 -22.87 -16.90 56.01
C PRO A 8 -21.83 -16.16 55.14
N ALA A 9 -20.58 -16.63 55.10
CA ALA A 9 -19.50 -15.99 54.35
C ALA A 9 -19.67 -16.11 52.82
N ALA A 10 -20.29 -17.20 52.35
CA ALA A 10 -20.58 -17.39 50.92
C ALA A 10 -21.66 -16.40 50.42
N THR A 11 -22.60 -16.05 51.30
CA THR A 11 -23.70 -15.11 51.04
C THR A 11 -23.20 -13.67 50.88
N GLU A 12 -22.27 -13.23 51.72
CA GLU A 12 -21.67 -11.89 51.68
C GLU A 12 -20.88 -11.65 50.38
N LEU A 13 -20.11 -12.64 49.93
CA LEU A 13 -19.35 -12.57 48.68
C LEU A 13 -20.24 -12.62 47.43
N HIS A 14 -21.37 -13.35 47.49
CA HIS A 14 -22.39 -13.31 46.44
C HIS A 14 -23.07 -11.93 46.40
N ALA A 15 -23.46 -11.37 47.54
CA ALA A 15 -24.07 -10.05 47.63
C ALA A 15 -23.14 -8.95 47.08
N ALA A 16 -21.85 -8.97 47.42
CA ALA A 16 -20.87 -7.99 46.94
C ALA A 16 -20.63 -8.07 45.41
N ARG A 17 -20.58 -9.28 44.84
CA ARG A 17 -20.48 -9.46 43.38
C ARG A 17 -21.75 -8.96 42.68
N THR A 18 -22.92 -9.27 43.22
CA THR A 18 -24.20 -8.79 42.69
C THR A 18 -24.29 -7.27 42.74
N VAL A 19 -23.91 -6.62 43.84
CA VAL A 19 -23.92 -5.14 43.95
C VAL A 19 -22.97 -4.48 42.95
N ARG A 20 -21.76 -5.03 42.76
CA ARG A 20 -20.80 -4.50 41.77
C ARG A 20 -21.32 -4.66 40.34
N THR A 21 -21.91 -5.81 40.01
CA THR A 21 -22.56 -6.02 38.71
C THR A 21 -23.71 -5.04 38.53
N TYR A 22 -24.61 -4.90 39.51
CA TYR A 22 -25.70 -3.92 39.44
C TYR A 22 -25.18 -2.48 39.22
N LEU A 23 -24.16 -2.05 39.96
CA LEU A 23 -23.54 -0.72 39.77
C LEU A 23 -22.98 -0.51 38.36
N GLN A 24 -22.30 -1.53 37.81
CA GLN A 24 -21.74 -1.50 36.46
C GLN A 24 -22.83 -1.41 35.39
N TRP A 25 -23.91 -2.18 35.53
CA TRP A 25 -25.05 -2.14 34.61
C TRP A 25 -25.83 -0.81 34.73
N THR A 26 -25.97 -0.25 35.94
CA THR A 26 -26.57 1.09 36.10
C THR A 26 -25.72 2.20 35.49
N ALA A 27 -24.39 2.13 35.61
CA ALA A 27 -23.50 3.12 34.99
C ALA A 27 -23.54 3.03 33.45
N LEU A 28 -23.55 1.82 32.89
CA LEU A 28 -23.66 1.60 31.45
C LEU A 28 -24.99 2.09 30.88
N THR A 29 -26.10 1.86 31.59
CA THR A 29 -27.42 2.33 31.16
C THR A 29 -27.53 3.86 31.25
N VAL A 30 -27.00 4.50 32.29
CA VAL A 30 -26.95 5.97 32.39
C VAL A 30 -26.11 6.58 31.27
N LEU A 31 -24.94 6.02 30.95
CA LEU A 31 -24.10 6.48 29.84
C LEU A 31 -24.79 6.33 28.49
N LEU A 32 -25.51 5.22 28.27
CA LEU A 32 -26.27 5.00 27.04
C LEU A 32 -27.43 5.99 26.89
N VAL A 33 -28.16 6.27 27.96
CA VAL A 33 -29.26 7.26 27.95
C VAL A 33 -28.72 8.67 27.72
N LEU A 34 -27.59 9.05 28.33
CA LEU A 34 -26.94 10.34 28.08
C LEU A 34 -26.50 10.49 26.61
N GLY A 35 -25.91 9.44 26.01
CA GLY A 35 -25.51 9.47 24.59
C GLY A 35 -26.70 9.62 23.63
N VAL A 36 -27.84 9.00 23.94
CA VAL A 36 -29.07 9.12 23.13
C VAL A 36 -29.74 10.50 23.31
N LEU A 37 -29.66 11.10 24.50
CA LEU A 37 -30.24 12.42 24.76
C LEU A 37 -29.54 13.54 23.95
N GLU A 38 -28.21 13.45 23.81
CA GLU A 38 -27.42 14.39 22.97
C GLU A 38 -27.80 14.30 21.47
N LEU A 39 -28.20 13.13 21.00
CA LEU A 39 -28.63 12.91 19.60
C LEU A 39 -30.02 13.49 19.29
N LEU A 40 -30.85 13.75 20.31
CA LEU A 40 -32.24 14.20 20.14
C LEU A 40 -32.41 15.73 20.27
N TRP A 41 -31.41 16.46 20.77
CA TRP A 41 -31.42 17.94 20.84
C TRP A 41 -30.26 18.64 20.11
N GLY A 42 -29.29 17.90 19.58
CA GLY A 42 -28.20 18.44 18.77
C GLY A 42 -28.59 18.70 17.31
N SER A 43 -29.09 19.90 16.99
CA SER A 43 -29.04 20.42 15.62
C SER A 43 -27.59 20.75 15.25
N GLY A 44 -26.81 19.73 14.88
CA GLY A 44 -25.38 19.90 14.61
C GLY A 44 -24.65 18.60 14.29
N GLY A 45 -25.24 17.77 13.42
CA GLY A 45 -24.56 16.60 12.88
C GLY A 45 -23.37 17.01 12.01
N LEU A 46 -22.19 16.55 12.43
CA LEU A 46 -20.91 16.66 11.74
C LEU A 46 -21.05 16.04 10.34
N VAL A 47 -21.36 16.84 9.33
CA VAL A 47 -21.00 16.54 7.94
C VAL A 47 -19.48 16.70 7.82
N GLY A 48 -18.77 15.79 8.49
CA GLY A 48 -17.46 15.40 8.05
C GLY A 48 -17.67 14.75 6.69
N SER A 49 -17.56 15.55 5.63
CA SER A 49 -17.18 15.04 4.34
C SER A 49 -15.82 14.36 4.55
N SER A 50 -15.84 13.08 4.93
CA SER A 50 -14.73 12.20 4.64
C SER A 50 -14.65 12.18 3.12
N GLN A 51 -13.97 13.18 2.56
CA GLN A 51 -13.10 12.93 1.44
C GLN A 51 -12.10 11.89 1.97
N ALA A 52 -12.51 10.63 1.99
CA ALA A 52 -11.61 9.59 1.56
C ALA A 52 -11.15 10.10 0.21
N ALA A 53 -10.01 10.80 0.20
CA ALA A 53 -9.34 11.20 -1.02
C ALA A 53 -9.43 9.95 -1.88
N GLN A 54 -10.15 10.04 -3.01
CA GLN A 54 -10.26 8.95 -3.95
C GLN A 54 -8.81 8.64 -4.28
N ARG A 55 -8.24 7.62 -3.62
CA ARG A 55 -6.84 7.27 -3.82
C ARG A 55 -6.79 6.96 -5.31
N PRO A 56 -5.98 7.67 -6.10
CA PRO A 56 -5.96 7.47 -7.53
C PRO A 56 -5.87 5.97 -7.78
N VAL A 57 -6.78 5.45 -8.60
CA VAL A 57 -6.79 4.03 -8.96
C VAL A 57 -5.43 3.78 -9.59
N ARG A 58 -4.54 3.09 -8.86
CA ARG A 58 -3.22 2.76 -9.40
C ARG A 58 -3.44 1.88 -10.61
N SER A 59 -2.69 2.19 -11.66
CA SER A 59 -2.75 1.39 -12.88
C SER A 59 -2.23 -0.01 -12.59
N SER A 60 -2.97 -1.04 -13.05
CA SER A 60 -2.50 -2.41 -13.05
C SER A 60 -1.48 -2.65 -14.17
N VAL A 61 -0.73 -3.76 -14.10
CA VAL A 61 0.16 -4.20 -15.18
C VAL A 61 -0.64 -4.37 -16.47
N GLU A 62 -1.81 -4.99 -16.37
CA GLU A 62 -2.72 -5.28 -17.47
C GLU A 62 -3.27 -4.00 -18.10
N ASP A 63 -3.60 -2.98 -17.31
CA ASP A 63 -4.07 -1.68 -17.84
C ASP A 63 -2.96 -0.90 -18.55
N LEU A 64 -1.73 -0.94 -18.02
CA LEU A 64 -0.57 -0.35 -18.67
C LEU A 64 -0.27 -1.06 -19.99
N ALA A 65 -0.21 -2.39 -19.98
CA ALA A 65 0.01 -3.22 -21.17
C ALA A 65 -1.02 -2.92 -22.26
N ARG A 66 -2.31 -2.88 -21.89
CA ARG A 66 -3.40 -2.57 -22.81
C ARG A 66 -3.27 -1.19 -23.46
N ARG A 67 -2.87 -0.17 -22.69
CA ARG A 67 -2.67 1.19 -23.21
C ARG A 67 -1.51 1.29 -24.18
N ILE A 68 -0.48 0.47 -24.03
CA ILE A 68 0.65 0.40 -24.98
C ILE A 68 0.43 -0.61 -26.12
N GLY A 69 -0.74 -1.25 -26.15
CA GLY A 69 -1.17 -2.13 -27.24
C GLY A 69 -0.74 -3.59 -27.10
N CYS A 70 -0.35 -4.05 -25.91
CA CYS A 70 0.04 -5.44 -25.67
C CYS A 70 -0.83 -6.12 -24.60
N THR A 71 -0.75 -7.45 -24.55
CA THR A 71 -1.23 -8.25 -23.41
C THR A 71 -0.01 -8.76 -22.68
N ALA A 72 0.19 -8.31 -21.45
CA ALA A 72 1.36 -8.73 -20.67
C ALA A 72 1.21 -10.17 -20.17
N GLU A 73 2.27 -10.95 -20.29
CA GLU A 73 2.47 -12.16 -19.50
C GLU A 73 2.93 -11.76 -18.10
N ILE A 74 2.22 -12.19 -17.06
CA ILE A 74 2.59 -11.87 -15.67
C ILE A 74 3.72 -12.79 -15.23
N THR A 75 4.91 -12.22 -15.06
CA THR A 75 6.12 -12.95 -14.68
C THR A 75 6.30 -13.00 -13.16
N THR A 76 5.78 -12.00 -12.45
CA THR A 76 5.91 -11.89 -10.98
C THR A 76 4.61 -11.35 -10.39
N ASP A 77 4.11 -12.02 -9.35
CA ASP A 77 3.00 -11.55 -8.52
C ASP A 77 3.37 -11.70 -7.05
N ALA A 78 3.98 -10.68 -6.48
CA ALA A 78 4.52 -10.69 -5.13
C ALA A 78 3.92 -9.55 -4.29
N ALA A 79 4.08 -9.65 -2.96
CA ALA A 79 3.60 -8.62 -2.04
C ALA A 79 4.22 -7.24 -2.31
N ASP A 80 5.46 -7.21 -2.81
CA ASP A 80 6.25 -5.98 -2.99
C ASP A 80 6.15 -5.40 -4.40
N LEU A 81 5.76 -6.20 -5.41
CA LEU A 81 5.51 -5.75 -6.78
C LEU A 81 4.74 -6.81 -7.59
N ARG A 82 4.03 -6.35 -8.62
CA ARG A 82 3.51 -7.19 -9.70
C ARG A 82 4.18 -6.76 -11.01
N GLN A 83 4.71 -7.72 -11.76
CA GLN A 83 5.44 -7.48 -13.00
C GLN A 83 4.91 -8.35 -14.13
N GLY A 84 4.89 -7.79 -15.33
CA GLY A 84 4.67 -8.55 -16.56
C GLY A 84 5.60 -8.12 -17.68
N LEU A 85 5.63 -8.95 -18.71
CA LEU A 85 6.42 -8.79 -19.92
C LEU A 85 5.49 -8.71 -21.13
N CYS A 86 5.72 -7.72 -21.98
CA CYS A 86 5.24 -7.71 -23.35
C CYS A 86 6.42 -7.95 -24.28
N ASP A 87 6.33 -8.98 -25.12
CA ASP A 87 7.27 -9.23 -26.22
C ASP A 87 6.52 -8.97 -27.53
N GLN A 88 7.03 -8.05 -28.35
CA GLN A 88 6.54 -7.78 -29.69
C GLN A 88 7.71 -7.91 -30.66
N ASP A 89 7.72 -8.97 -31.46
CA ASP A 89 8.73 -9.26 -32.47
C ASP A 89 10.18 -9.27 -31.91
N GLY A 90 10.36 -9.72 -30.66
CA GLY A 90 11.66 -9.79 -29.98
C GLY A 90 12.03 -8.49 -29.23
N GLU A 91 11.16 -7.49 -29.23
CA GLU A 91 11.32 -6.28 -28.41
C GLU A 91 10.58 -6.43 -27.08
N GLU A 92 11.34 -6.63 -26.01
CA GLU A 92 10.81 -6.78 -24.66
C GLU A 92 10.48 -5.43 -24.01
N THR A 93 9.30 -5.34 -23.41
CA THR A 93 8.87 -4.25 -22.55
C THR A 93 8.40 -4.83 -21.22
N TRP A 94 9.14 -4.54 -20.15
CA TRP A 94 8.82 -4.98 -18.80
C TRP A 94 7.98 -3.92 -18.09
N ILE A 95 6.91 -4.32 -17.43
CA ILE A 95 5.98 -3.43 -16.74
C ILE A 95 5.88 -3.89 -15.29
N ALA A 96 6.27 -3.03 -14.35
CA ALA A 96 6.17 -3.27 -12.92
C ALA A 96 5.21 -2.28 -12.25
N THR A 97 4.38 -2.75 -11.34
CA THR A 97 3.49 -1.95 -10.49
C THR A 97 3.76 -2.23 -9.03
N PHE A 98 3.62 -1.20 -8.19
CA PHE A 98 4.09 -1.23 -6.81
C PHE A 98 2.97 -0.91 -5.80
N PRO A 99 2.96 -1.57 -4.63
CA PRO A 99 1.98 -1.33 -3.58
C PRO A 99 2.21 -0.01 -2.84
N THR A 100 3.43 0.54 -2.90
CA THR A 100 3.79 1.82 -2.28
C THR A 100 4.83 2.56 -3.11
N ARG A 101 4.88 3.89 -2.95
CA ARG A 101 5.94 4.72 -3.54
C ARG A 101 7.34 4.32 -3.05
N GLY A 102 7.48 3.98 -1.77
CA GLY A 102 8.77 3.54 -1.23
C GLY A 102 9.28 2.25 -1.87
N ALA A 103 8.40 1.29 -2.16
CA ALA A 103 8.76 0.06 -2.88
C ALA A 103 9.21 0.37 -4.33
N GLN A 104 8.48 1.26 -5.01
CA GLN A 104 8.86 1.72 -6.35
C GLN A 104 10.21 2.43 -6.35
N ASP A 105 10.43 3.40 -5.47
CA ASP A 105 11.66 4.18 -5.40
C ASP A 105 12.86 3.25 -5.14
N ALA A 106 12.75 2.36 -4.15
CA ALA A 106 13.79 1.39 -3.83
C ALA A 106 14.12 0.47 -5.02
N TRP A 107 13.09 -0.08 -5.67
CA TRP A 107 13.27 -0.93 -6.84
C TRP A 107 13.92 -0.17 -8.00
N THR A 108 13.46 1.06 -8.28
CA THR A 108 13.97 1.88 -9.40
C THR A 108 15.43 2.30 -9.20
N THR A 109 15.82 2.61 -7.95
CA THR A 109 17.22 2.89 -7.62
C THR A 109 18.11 1.66 -7.87
N GLN A 110 17.66 0.48 -7.44
CA GLN A 110 18.41 -0.75 -7.65
C GLN A 110 18.45 -1.14 -9.14
N ALA A 111 17.34 -0.99 -9.86
CA ALA A 111 17.22 -1.34 -11.27
C ALA A 111 18.16 -0.50 -12.15
N GLN A 112 18.19 0.82 -11.95
CA GLN A 112 19.08 1.72 -12.71
C GLN A 112 20.56 1.36 -12.59
N ALA A 113 20.99 0.72 -11.50
CA ALA A 113 22.37 0.26 -11.36
C ALA A 113 22.76 -0.89 -12.30
N TYR A 114 21.80 -1.47 -13.04
CA TYR A 114 22.04 -2.44 -14.10
C TYR A 114 22.07 -1.83 -15.51
N GLY A 115 21.82 -0.52 -15.66
CA GLY A 115 21.69 0.15 -16.95
C GLY A 115 20.27 0.11 -17.53
N GLY A 116 20.12 0.49 -18.80
CA GLY A 116 18.83 0.49 -19.51
C GLY A 116 17.99 1.76 -19.31
N SER A 117 16.75 1.73 -19.79
CA SER A 117 15.90 2.91 -19.89
C SER A 117 14.55 2.67 -19.22
N TYR A 118 14.13 3.64 -18.40
CA TYR A 118 13.01 3.51 -17.48
C TYR A 118 12.01 4.63 -17.70
N LEU A 119 10.73 4.26 -17.81
CA LEU A 119 9.64 5.21 -17.75
C LEU A 119 8.89 5.07 -16.43
N VAL A 120 8.89 6.13 -15.62
CA VAL A 120 8.42 6.11 -14.23
C VAL A 120 7.16 6.96 -14.08
N GLY A 121 6.07 6.36 -13.61
CA GLY A 121 4.84 7.08 -13.22
C GLY A 121 4.46 6.85 -11.76
N ASP A 122 3.25 7.26 -11.36
CA ASP A 122 2.78 7.08 -9.98
C ASP A 122 2.42 5.61 -9.70
N GLY A 123 3.31 4.90 -9.00
CA GLY A 123 3.13 3.50 -8.62
C GLY A 123 3.46 2.47 -9.69
N TRP A 124 4.15 2.86 -10.76
CA TRP A 124 4.55 1.94 -11.83
C TRP A 124 5.84 2.37 -12.54
N VAL A 125 6.56 1.38 -13.09
CA VAL A 125 7.76 1.57 -13.91
C VAL A 125 7.67 0.67 -15.14
N VAL A 126 8.03 1.20 -16.31
CA VAL A 126 8.22 0.41 -17.53
C VAL A 126 9.72 0.41 -17.86
N VAL A 127 10.29 -0.75 -18.16
CA VAL A 127 11.66 -0.91 -18.67
C VAL A 127 11.57 -1.32 -20.13
N LEU A 128 12.31 -0.62 -20.99
CA LEU A 128 12.19 -0.75 -22.43
C LEU A 128 13.47 -0.25 -23.12
N THR A 129 13.55 -0.45 -24.42
CA THR A 129 14.63 0.09 -25.26
C THR A 129 14.46 1.61 -25.48
N ASP A 130 15.55 2.30 -25.79
CA ASP A 130 15.48 3.73 -26.15
C ASP A 130 14.62 3.99 -27.38
N THR A 131 14.60 3.07 -28.35
CA THR A 131 13.85 3.22 -29.61
C THR A 131 12.34 3.26 -29.41
N THR A 132 11.82 2.63 -28.35
CA THR A 132 10.39 2.60 -28.04
C THR A 132 9.97 3.62 -26.98
N MET A 133 10.93 4.32 -26.37
CA MET A 133 10.69 5.20 -25.24
C MET A 133 9.77 6.37 -25.53
N GLU A 134 10.01 7.13 -26.59
CA GLU A 134 9.17 8.28 -26.92
C GLU A 134 7.72 7.87 -27.20
N ARG A 135 7.53 6.72 -27.87
CA ARG A 135 6.20 6.18 -28.18
C ARG A 135 5.45 5.82 -26.90
N ILE A 136 6.07 5.07 -26.00
CA ILE A 136 5.43 4.66 -24.74
C ILE A 136 5.20 5.86 -23.81
N HIS A 137 6.15 6.82 -23.76
CA HIS A 137 5.99 8.08 -23.02
C HIS A 137 4.78 8.88 -23.50
N GLY A 138 4.56 8.98 -24.81
CA GLY A 138 3.39 9.65 -25.37
C GLY A 138 2.04 9.02 -24.97
N LEU A 139 2.03 7.70 -24.70
CA LEU A 139 0.81 6.96 -24.31
C LEU A 139 0.54 6.99 -22.81
N LEU A 140 1.60 6.94 -21.99
CA LEU A 140 1.49 6.76 -20.54
C LEU A 140 1.86 8.01 -19.73
N GLY A 141 2.56 8.97 -20.33
CA GLY A 141 3.21 10.07 -19.62
C GLY A 141 4.38 9.57 -18.76
N GLY A 142 4.60 10.21 -17.61
CA GLY A 142 5.66 9.86 -16.67
C GLY A 142 7.01 10.54 -16.96
N THR A 143 8.02 10.12 -16.22
CA THR A 143 9.40 10.64 -16.29
C THR A 143 10.32 9.59 -16.90
N MET A 144 11.08 9.97 -17.93
CA MET A 144 12.11 9.13 -18.53
C MET A 144 13.40 9.22 -17.72
N LEU A 145 13.95 8.08 -17.32
CA LEU A 145 15.21 7.95 -16.59
C LEU A 145 16.13 6.97 -17.31
N GLY A 146 17.44 7.21 -17.22
CA GLY A 146 18.48 6.31 -17.71
C GLY A 146 19.18 5.60 -16.55
N GLY A 147 19.54 4.34 -16.75
CA GLY A 147 20.41 3.59 -15.85
C GLY A 147 21.88 4.01 -15.96
N ALA A 148 22.72 3.39 -15.14
CA ALA A 148 24.15 3.61 -15.15
C ALA A 148 24.80 3.13 -16.46
N ASP A 149 25.74 3.92 -16.98
CA ASP A 149 26.57 3.53 -18.11
C ASP A 149 27.66 2.56 -17.63
N HIS A 150 27.59 1.31 -18.10
CA HIS A 150 28.59 0.28 -17.80
C HIS A 150 29.61 0.07 -18.92
N THR A 151 29.59 0.91 -19.97
CA THR A 151 30.59 0.87 -21.05
C THR A 151 31.93 1.42 -20.52
N GLY A 152 32.81 0.50 -20.12
CA GLY A 152 34.06 0.79 -19.42
C GLY A 152 34.98 1.78 -20.13
N GLY A 153 35.07 2.99 -19.58
CA GLY A 153 36.23 3.85 -19.79
C GLY A 153 37.41 3.29 -19.01
N HIS A 154 38.36 2.62 -19.67
CA HIS A 154 39.71 2.49 -19.14
C HIS A 154 40.28 3.90 -18.98
N HIS A 155 40.31 4.42 -17.75
CA HIS A 155 41.13 5.58 -17.45
C HIS A 155 42.59 5.10 -17.39
N PRO A 156 43.48 5.50 -18.31
CA PRO A 156 44.90 5.24 -18.13
C PRO A 156 45.33 5.98 -16.87
N GLN A 157 45.77 5.26 -15.84
CA GLN A 157 46.45 5.91 -14.73
C GLN A 157 47.70 6.62 -15.29
N PRO A 158 47.90 7.92 -15.06
CA PRO A 158 49.16 8.55 -15.39
C PRO A 158 50.26 7.87 -14.59
N ALA A 159 51.27 7.35 -15.30
CA ALA A 159 52.47 6.82 -14.68
C ALA A 159 53.12 7.95 -13.87
N THR A 160 53.16 7.79 -12.54
CA THR A 160 53.98 8.63 -11.68
C THR A 160 55.43 8.17 -11.86
N SER A 161 56.20 8.90 -12.65
CA SER A 161 57.66 8.76 -12.67
C SER A 161 58.22 9.30 -11.35
N GLY A 162 58.88 8.43 -10.59
CA GLY A 162 59.84 8.79 -9.54
C GLY A 162 61.25 8.87 -10.11
#